data_AF-A0A2K8NT95-F1
#
_entry.id   AF-A0A2K8NT95-F1
#
_cell.length_a   1.000
_cell.length_b   1.000
_cell.length_c   1.000
_cell.angle_alpha   90.00
_cell.angle_beta   90.00
_cell.angle_gamma   90.00
#
_symmetry.space_group_name_H-M   'P 1'
#
loop_
_entity.id
_entity.type
_entity.pdbx_description
1 polymer ?
#
loop_
_entity_poly.entity_id
_entity_poly.type
_entity_poly.pdbx_seq_one_letter_code
_entity_poly.pdbx_strand_id
1 'polypeptide(L)'
;MEWWVWLIVGVLFFAAMISAGWYGFSVWELKIELFMKNKEHKWYAKLKSKDAIKLDKIDDLNSDDQKMIILMVVGKKWHFKDEFLPLQLISTPNLKKELLHIKNGLNDNKKLLDYLQFTNQSIDDIKFYILEIIDNDQESNNHLHNWKKTTKITEKPFV
;
A
#
# COMPACT_ATOMS: atom_id res chain seq x y z
N MET A 1 42.24 43.59 -24.87
CA MET A 1 42.43 42.20 -24.38
C MET A 1 41.45 41.99 -23.24
N GLU A 2 40.29 41.36 -23.50
CA GLU A 2 39.24 41.11 -22.48
C GLU A 2 38.69 39.68 -22.54
N TRP A 3 39.36 38.78 -23.29
CA TRP A 3 38.89 37.41 -23.50
C TRP A 3 38.84 36.59 -22.21
N TRP A 4 39.72 36.88 -21.24
CA TRP A 4 39.73 36.26 -19.92
C TRP A 4 38.49 36.62 -19.08
N VAL A 5 37.92 37.82 -19.26
CA VAL A 5 36.71 38.26 -18.54
C VAL A 5 35.50 37.43 -18.99
N TRP A 6 35.37 37.22 -20.30
CA TRP A 6 34.32 36.35 -20.85
C TRP A 6 34.46 34.88 -20.43
N LEU A 7 35.70 34.41 -20.23
CA LEU A 7 35.96 33.07 -19.72
C LEU A 7 35.48 32.93 -18.26
N ILE A 8 35.77 33.92 -17.40
CA ILE A 8 35.28 33.95 -16.01
C ILE A 8 33.76 34.02 -15.95
N VAL A 9 33.13 34.87 -16.76
CA VAL A 9 31.66 34.99 -16.85
C VAL A 9 31.03 33.66 -17.28
N GLY A 10 31.62 32.98 -18.27
CA GLY A 10 31.17 31.65 -18.71
C GLY A 10 31.24 30.62 -17.59
N VAL A 11 32.36 30.53 -16.87
CA VAL A 11 32.52 29.57 -15.76
C VAL A 11 31.53 29.85 -14.63
N LEU A 12 31.33 31.11 -14.25
CA LEU A 12 30.34 31.49 -13.22
C LEU A 12 28.91 31.16 -13.65
N PHE A 13 28.58 31.36 -14.93
CA PHE A 13 27.27 31.02 -15.48
C PHE A 13 27.02 29.51 -15.47
N PHE A 14 28.01 28.71 -15.88
CA PHE A 14 27.90 27.24 -15.81
C PHE A 14 27.79 26.73 -14.38
N ALA A 15 28.57 27.28 -13.44
CA ALA A 15 28.48 26.93 -12.02
C ALA A 15 27.10 27.30 -11.42
N ALA A 16 26.55 28.46 -11.80
CA ALA A 16 25.20 28.87 -11.41
C ALA A 16 24.12 27.95 -12.01
N MET A 17 24.26 27.52 -13.28
CA MET A 17 23.34 26.57 -13.90
C MET A 17 23.37 25.19 -13.25
N ILE A 18 24.56 24.65 -12.96
CA ILE A 18 24.71 23.33 -12.32
C ILE A 18 24.14 23.35 -10.90
N SER A 19 24.45 24.40 -10.13
CA SER A 19 23.90 24.55 -8.78
C SER A 19 22.37 24.71 -8.81
N ALA A 20 21.82 25.57 -9.66
CA ALA A 20 20.37 25.72 -9.82
C ALA A 20 19.68 24.42 -10.26
N GLY A 21 20.30 23.64 -11.16
CA GLY A 21 19.81 22.32 -11.58
C GLY A 21 19.79 21.31 -10.42
N TRP A 22 20.84 21.28 -9.60
CA TRP A 22 20.92 20.39 -8.43
C TRP A 22 19.87 20.74 -7.37
N TYR A 23 19.72 22.04 -7.05
CA TYR A 23 18.68 22.49 -6.14
C TYR A 23 17.27 22.23 -6.67
N GLY A 24 17.04 22.45 -7.97
CA GLY A 24 15.75 22.15 -8.62
C GLY A 24 15.39 20.67 -8.55
N PHE A 25 16.37 19.79 -8.80
CA PHE A 25 16.19 18.35 -8.73
C PHE A 25 15.89 17.88 -7.30
N SER A 26 16.67 18.30 -6.30
CA SER A 26 16.45 17.92 -4.90
C SER A 26 15.10 18.40 -4.36
N VAL A 27 14.66 19.62 -4.74
CA VAL A 27 13.33 20.13 -4.35
C VAL A 27 12.21 19.35 -5.01
N TRP A 28 12.39 18.91 -6.26
CA TRP A 28 11.41 18.10 -6.96
C TRP A 28 11.28 16.70 -6.38
N GLU A 29 12.40 16.04 -6.07
CA GLU A 29 12.41 14.75 -5.37
C GLU A 29 11.71 14.83 -4.01
N LEU A 30 12.05 15.83 -3.19
CA LEU A 30 11.39 16.06 -1.90
C LEU A 30 9.89 16.30 -2.05
N LYS A 31 9.45 17.06 -3.06
CA LYS A 31 8.02 17.28 -3.34
C LYS A 31 7.30 15.98 -3.70
N ILE A 32 7.92 15.13 -4.52
CA ILE A 32 7.37 13.82 -4.89
C ILE A 32 7.27 12.94 -3.64
N GLU A 33 8.32 12.88 -2.84
CA GLU A 33 8.36 12.08 -1.60
C GLU A 33 7.28 12.52 -0.60
N LEU A 34 7.16 13.83 -0.37
CA LEU A 34 6.12 14.40 0.50
C LEU A 34 4.72 14.14 -0.04
N PHE A 35 4.51 14.26 -1.36
CA PHE A 35 3.21 13.97 -1.99
C PHE A 35 2.82 12.51 -1.79
N MET A 36 3.75 11.58 -2.02
CA MET A 36 3.53 10.14 -1.83
C MET A 36 3.21 9.83 -0.35
N LYS A 37 3.98 10.37 0.59
CA LYS A 37 3.76 10.21 2.04
C LYS A 37 2.39 10.77 2.48
N ASN A 38 1.96 11.88 1.87
CA ASN A 38 0.68 12.49 2.18
C ASN A 38 -0.49 11.67 1.61
N LYS A 39 -0.32 11.11 0.40
CA LYS A 39 -1.27 10.15 -0.19
C LYS A 39 -1.40 8.92 0.71
N GLU A 40 -0.28 8.40 1.22
CA GLU A 40 -0.23 7.28 2.16
C GLU A 40 -1.05 7.53 3.44
N HIS A 41 -0.82 8.67 4.08
CA HIS A 41 -1.58 9.05 5.28
C HIS A 41 -3.09 9.17 5.03
N LYS A 42 -3.50 9.70 3.88
CA LYS A 42 -4.91 9.91 3.56
C LYS A 42 -5.68 8.61 3.40
N TRP A 43 -5.16 7.63 2.64
CA TRP A 43 -5.90 6.37 2.44
C TRP A 43 -5.94 5.53 3.72
N TYR A 44 -4.89 5.59 4.55
CA TYR A 44 -4.88 4.96 5.85
C TYR A 44 -5.89 5.56 6.83
N ALA A 45 -5.95 6.88 6.91
CA ALA A 45 -6.96 7.56 7.72
C ALA A 45 -8.37 7.13 7.31
N LYS A 46 -8.62 7.03 6.00
CA LYS A 46 -9.88 6.54 5.43
C LYS A 46 -10.16 5.07 5.77
N LEU A 47 -9.14 4.21 5.80
CA LEU A 47 -9.31 2.81 6.20
C LEU A 47 -9.60 2.65 7.68
N LYS A 48 -8.91 3.40 8.53
CA LYS A 48 -9.13 3.37 9.98
C LYS A 48 -10.54 3.82 10.37
N SER A 49 -11.18 4.64 9.53
CA SER A 49 -12.58 5.06 9.69
C SER A 49 -13.61 4.09 9.12
N LYS A 50 -13.20 3.07 8.35
CA LYS A 50 -14.11 2.05 7.81
C LYS A 50 -14.28 0.92 8.81
N ASP A 51 -15.49 0.35 8.87
CA ASP A 51 -15.73 -0.89 9.61
C ASP A 51 -14.98 -2.05 8.94
N ALA A 52 -14.27 -2.81 9.76
CA ALA A 52 -13.55 -3.99 9.32
C ALA A 52 -14.41 -5.24 9.50
N ILE A 53 -14.35 -6.14 8.53
CA ILE A 53 -14.92 -7.48 8.64
C ILE A 53 -13.96 -8.32 9.48
N LYS A 54 -14.47 -8.86 10.59
CA LYS A 54 -13.73 -9.78 11.45
C LYS A 54 -14.01 -11.23 11.03
N LEU A 55 -13.10 -12.14 11.37
CA LEU A 55 -13.21 -13.57 11.03
C LEU A 55 -14.49 -14.24 11.54
N ASP A 56 -14.92 -13.90 12.75
CA ASP A 56 -16.15 -14.41 13.39
C ASP A 56 -17.42 -13.96 12.66
N LYS A 57 -17.35 -12.86 11.90
CA LYS A 57 -18.49 -12.29 11.16
C LYS A 57 -18.59 -12.73 9.71
N ILE A 58 -17.64 -13.54 9.21
CA ILE A 58 -17.62 -13.95 7.79
C ILE A 58 -18.85 -14.80 7.44
N ASP A 59 -19.29 -15.66 8.35
CA ASP A 59 -20.38 -16.60 8.11
C ASP A 59 -21.72 -15.86 7.90
N ASP A 60 -21.87 -14.70 8.54
CA ASP A 60 -23.04 -13.82 8.50
C ASP A 60 -23.08 -12.90 7.26
N LEU A 61 -22.03 -12.85 6.45
CA LEU A 61 -22.01 -12.02 5.25
C LEU A 61 -23.01 -12.52 4.22
N ASN A 62 -23.65 -11.58 3.52
CA ASN A 62 -24.38 -11.90 2.30
C ASN A 62 -23.38 -12.22 1.19
N SER A 63 -23.73 -13.21 0.36
CA SER A 63 -22.97 -13.47 -0.86
C SER A 63 -23.36 -12.41 -1.88
N ASP A 64 -22.44 -11.49 -2.16
CA ASP A 64 -22.57 -10.51 -3.23
C ASP A 64 -21.59 -10.87 -4.35
N ASP A 65 -22.11 -10.99 -5.57
CA ASP A 65 -21.34 -11.33 -6.78
C ASP A 65 -20.85 -10.05 -7.45
N GLN A 66 -20.10 -9.25 -6.69
CA GLN A 66 -19.44 -8.03 -7.16
C GLN A 66 -17.93 -8.17 -7.00
N LYS A 67 -17.19 -7.70 -8.01
CA LYS A 67 -15.73 -7.63 -7.90
C LYS A 67 -15.33 -6.60 -6.87
N MET A 68 -14.48 -6.98 -5.93
CA MET A 68 -14.01 -6.11 -4.88
C MET A 68 -12.52 -6.29 -4.66
N ILE A 69 -11.86 -5.19 -4.28
CA ILE A 69 -10.49 -5.21 -3.77
C ILE A 69 -10.56 -5.18 -2.24
N ILE A 70 -10.00 -6.20 -1.62
CA ILE A 70 -9.97 -6.41 -0.18
C ILE A 70 -8.53 -6.30 0.30
N LEU A 71 -8.34 -5.67 1.45
CA LEU A 71 -7.10 -5.68 2.19
C LEU A 71 -7.27 -6.51 3.45
N MET A 72 -6.44 -7.54 3.60
CA MET A 72 -6.32 -8.23 4.88
C MET A 72 -5.20 -7.57 5.71
N VAL A 73 -5.47 -7.40 7.01
CA VAL A 73 -4.57 -6.76 7.96
C VAL A 73 -4.61 -7.54 9.27
N VAL A 74 -3.49 -7.61 9.96
CA VAL A 74 -3.39 -8.29 11.24
C VAL A 74 -2.97 -7.29 12.31
N GLY A 75 -3.79 -7.20 13.39
CA GLY A 75 -3.40 -6.50 14.61
C GLY A 75 -4.35 -5.42 15.13
N LYS A 76 -4.07 -4.99 16.37
CA LYS A 76 -4.80 -3.93 17.12
C LYS A 76 -4.30 -2.51 16.81
N LYS A 77 -3.03 -2.36 16.41
CA LYS A 77 -2.41 -1.10 15.99
C LYS A 77 -1.59 -1.36 14.72
N TRP A 78 -1.99 -0.73 13.62
CA TRP A 78 -1.30 -0.87 12.34
C TRP A 78 -0.39 0.34 12.13
N HIS A 79 0.93 0.13 12.03
CA HIS A 79 1.90 1.17 11.67
C HIS A 79 2.59 0.82 10.36
N PHE A 80 2.69 1.77 9.42
CA PHE A 80 3.38 1.57 8.12
C PHE A 80 4.89 1.41 8.22
N LYS A 81 5.48 1.85 9.32
CA LYS A 81 6.93 1.80 9.54
C LYS A 81 7.38 0.44 10.07
N ASP A 82 6.47 -0.33 10.62
CA ASP A 82 6.78 -1.71 10.94
C ASP A 82 6.92 -2.40 9.59
N GLU A 83 8.05 -3.05 9.32
CA GLU A 83 8.31 -3.88 8.11
C GLU A 83 7.36 -5.11 8.02
N PHE A 84 6.26 -5.03 8.74
CA PHE A 84 5.30 -6.06 9.02
C PHE A 84 4.15 -5.92 8.02
N LEU A 85 4.07 -6.97 7.19
CA LEU A 85 3.19 -7.13 6.05
C LEU A 85 1.76 -6.66 6.32
N PRO A 86 1.26 -5.64 5.62
CA PRO A 86 -0.17 -5.48 5.39
C PRO A 86 -0.63 -6.67 4.54
N LEU A 87 -1.11 -7.71 5.21
CA LEU A 87 -1.17 -9.06 4.67
C LEU A 87 -2.24 -9.18 3.58
N GLN A 88 -1.76 -9.10 2.34
CA GLN A 88 -2.42 -9.45 1.09
C GLN A 88 -3.56 -8.52 0.63
N LEU A 89 -3.37 -8.02 -0.59
CA LEU A 89 -4.38 -7.37 -1.39
C LEU A 89 -5.02 -8.43 -2.28
N ILE A 90 -6.35 -8.56 -2.23
CA ILE A 90 -7.07 -9.63 -2.92
C ILE A 90 -8.14 -9.01 -3.79
N SER A 91 -8.16 -9.34 -5.08
CA SER A 91 -9.27 -9.05 -5.97
C SER A 91 -10.14 -10.29 -6.07
N THR A 92 -11.41 -10.20 -5.66
CA THR A 92 -12.33 -11.34 -5.72
C THR A 92 -13.67 -10.93 -6.34
N PRO A 93 -14.29 -11.77 -7.17
CA PRO A 93 -15.66 -11.59 -7.63
C PRO A 93 -16.72 -11.98 -6.60
N ASN A 94 -16.34 -12.69 -5.53
CA ASN A 94 -17.26 -13.10 -4.47
C ASN A 94 -16.56 -13.00 -3.10
N LEU A 95 -16.95 -11.97 -2.36
CA LEU A 95 -16.38 -11.64 -1.06
C LEU A 95 -16.50 -12.82 -0.06
N LYS A 96 -17.72 -13.34 0.12
CA LYS A 96 -17.99 -14.37 1.13
C LYS A 96 -17.17 -15.64 0.86
N LYS A 97 -17.19 -16.12 -0.38
CA LYS A 97 -16.50 -17.35 -0.77
C LYS A 97 -14.98 -17.24 -0.57
N GLU A 98 -14.41 -16.10 -0.96
CA GLU A 98 -12.98 -15.87 -0.81
C GLU A 98 -12.57 -15.79 0.67
N LEU A 99 -13.32 -15.04 1.48
CA LEU A 99 -13.05 -14.92 2.90
C LEU A 99 -13.18 -16.26 3.64
N LEU A 100 -14.15 -17.11 3.26
CA LEU A 100 -14.28 -18.47 3.79
C LEU A 100 -13.10 -19.36 3.38
N HIS A 101 -12.66 -19.27 2.12
CA HIS A 101 -11.49 -20.01 1.64
C HIS A 101 -10.24 -19.61 2.44
N ILE A 102 -10.03 -18.32 2.65
CA ILE A 102 -8.93 -17.81 3.48
C ILE A 102 -9.08 -18.35 4.90
N LYS A 103 -10.22 -18.12 5.56
CA LYS A 103 -10.51 -18.56 6.94
C LYS A 103 -10.16 -20.03 7.16
N ASN A 104 -10.55 -20.90 6.22
CA ASN A 104 -10.29 -22.33 6.32
C ASN A 104 -8.80 -22.69 6.13
N GLY A 105 -8.05 -21.91 5.34
CA GLY A 105 -6.62 -22.12 5.09
C GLY A 105 -5.66 -21.42 6.05
N LEU A 106 -6.16 -20.62 7.02
CA LEU A 106 -5.30 -19.85 7.94
C LEU A 106 -4.43 -20.75 8.83
N ASN A 107 -4.98 -21.87 9.30
CA ASN A 107 -4.27 -22.79 10.20
C ASN A 107 -3.14 -23.56 9.51
N ASP A 108 -3.18 -23.68 8.19
CA ASP A 108 -2.16 -24.39 7.42
C ASP A 108 -1.00 -23.46 6.98
N ASN A 109 -1.15 -22.14 7.17
CA ASN A 109 -0.19 -21.15 6.72
C ASN A 109 0.88 -20.85 7.78
N LYS A 110 1.93 -21.68 7.80
CA LYS A 110 3.04 -21.57 8.77
C LYS A 110 3.66 -20.18 8.87
N LYS A 111 3.87 -19.48 7.74
CA LYS A 111 4.48 -18.13 7.74
C LYS A 111 3.62 -17.09 8.43
N LEU A 112 2.29 -17.16 8.22
CA LEU A 112 1.35 -16.30 8.91
C LEU A 112 1.35 -16.58 10.42
N LEU A 113 1.35 -17.86 10.80
CA LEU A 113 1.40 -18.26 12.21
C LEU A 113 2.69 -17.81 12.90
N ASP A 114 3.85 -17.97 12.25
CA ASP A 114 5.14 -17.50 12.78
C ASP A 114 5.16 -15.97 12.99
N TYR A 115 4.57 -15.23 12.04
CA TYR A 115 4.41 -13.77 12.12
C TYR A 115 3.50 -13.34 13.27
N LEU A 116 2.35 -14.00 13.41
CA LEU A 116 1.39 -13.78 14.50
C LEU A 116 2.05 -14.03 15.85
N GLN A 117 2.78 -15.14 15.97
CA GLN A 117 3.51 -15.48 17.19
C GLN A 117 4.59 -14.44 17.50
N PHE A 118 5.38 -14.01 16.51
CA PHE A 118 6.40 -12.97 16.68
C PHE A 118 5.82 -11.64 17.17
N THR A 119 4.59 -11.30 16.74
CA THR A 119 3.91 -10.06 17.15
C THR A 119 2.97 -10.20 18.33
N ASN A 120 2.90 -11.37 18.96
CA ASN A 120 1.97 -11.64 20.05
C ASN A 120 0.50 -11.32 19.66
N GLN A 121 0.11 -11.74 18.47
CA GLN A 121 -1.24 -11.60 17.90
C GLN A 121 -1.85 -12.98 17.67
N SER A 122 -3.18 -13.07 17.66
CA SER A 122 -3.89 -14.31 17.33
C SER A 122 -4.53 -14.25 15.94
N ILE A 123 -4.98 -15.40 15.45
CA ILE A 123 -5.77 -15.49 14.21
C ILE A 123 -6.99 -14.57 14.28
N ASP A 124 -7.64 -14.44 15.44
CA ASP A 124 -8.81 -13.57 15.63
C ASP A 124 -8.50 -12.07 15.47
N ASP A 125 -7.23 -11.66 15.52
CA ASP A 125 -6.81 -10.28 15.27
C ASP A 125 -6.74 -9.94 13.76
N ILE A 126 -6.99 -10.91 12.88
CA ILE A 126 -7.08 -10.70 11.43
C ILE A 126 -8.40 -9.97 11.08
N LYS A 127 -8.26 -8.95 10.24
CA LYS A 127 -9.34 -8.06 9.79
C LYS A 127 -9.29 -7.89 8.28
N PHE A 128 -10.46 -7.78 7.66
CA PHE A 128 -10.59 -7.54 6.23
C PHE A 128 -11.27 -6.19 5.98
N TYR A 129 -10.69 -5.39 5.10
CA TYR A 129 -11.22 -4.09 4.69
C TYR A 129 -11.56 -4.10 3.21
N ILE A 130 -12.80 -3.74 2.87
CA ILE A 130 -13.19 -3.50 1.48
C ILE A 130 -12.63 -2.14 1.06
N LEU A 131 -11.67 -2.14 0.15
CA LEU A 131 -11.05 -0.92 -0.36
C LEU A 131 -11.93 -0.26 -1.41
N GLU A 132 -12.38 -1.06 -2.37
CA GLU A 132 -13.06 -0.62 -3.58
C GLU A 132 -13.97 -1.73 -4.12
N ILE A 133 -15.12 -1.33 -4.64
CA ILE A 133 -16.03 -2.18 -5.42
C ILE A 133 -15.79 -1.81 -6.88
N ILE A 134 -15.59 -2.80 -7.73
CA ILE A 134 -15.25 -2.66 -9.15
C ILE A 134 -16.50 -2.99 -9.96
N ASP A 135 -17.05 -1.98 -10.62
CA ASP A 135 -18.21 -2.14 -11.50
C ASP A 135 -17.83 -2.67 -12.89
N ASN A 136 -16.58 -2.43 -13.33
CA ASN A 136 -16.05 -2.85 -14.63
C ASN A 136 -14.89 -3.85 -14.50
N ASP A 137 -15.18 -5.09 -14.86
CA ASP A 137 -14.25 -6.21 -14.86
C ASP A 137 -12.94 -5.97 -15.61
N GLN A 138 -12.96 -5.18 -16.69
CA GLN A 138 -11.78 -4.92 -17.51
C GLN A 138 -10.74 -4.06 -16.80
N GLU A 139 -11.14 -3.27 -15.81
CA GLU A 139 -10.24 -2.35 -15.10
C GLU A 139 -9.69 -2.95 -13.80
N SER A 140 -10.21 -4.09 -13.35
CA SER A 140 -9.84 -4.73 -12.07
C SER A 140 -8.34 -4.84 -11.83
N ASN A 141 -7.57 -5.24 -12.85
CA ASN A 141 -6.11 -5.37 -12.75
C ASN A 141 -5.41 -4.01 -12.57
N ASN A 142 -5.90 -2.96 -13.23
CA ASN A 142 -5.38 -1.61 -13.10
C ASN A 142 -5.68 -1.05 -11.70
N HIS A 143 -6.89 -1.27 -11.19
CA HIS A 143 -7.25 -0.89 -9.83
C HIS A 143 -6.38 -1.62 -8.80
N LEU A 144 -6.19 -2.94 -8.96
CA LEU A 144 -5.31 -3.74 -8.09
C LEU A 144 -3.88 -3.20 -8.10
N HIS A 145 -3.31 -2.93 -9.29
CA HIS A 145 -1.97 -2.36 -9.43
C HIS A 145 -1.82 -0.99 -8.79
N ASN A 146 -2.83 -0.13 -8.97
CA ASN A 146 -2.88 1.19 -8.34
C ASN A 146 -2.91 1.10 -6.81
N TRP A 147 -3.65 0.16 -6.27
CA TRP A 147 -3.64 -0.12 -4.84
C TRP A 147 -2.27 -0.61 -4.39
N LYS A 148 -1.66 -1.62 -5.03
CA LYS A 148 -0.30 -2.08 -4.68
C LYS A 148 0.72 -0.95 -4.62
N LYS A 149 0.70 -0.04 -5.60
CA LYS A 149 1.56 1.16 -5.63
C LYS A 149 1.26 2.13 -4.49
N THR A 150 -0.02 2.35 -4.19
CA THR A 150 -0.47 3.32 -3.17
C THR A 150 -0.22 2.81 -1.76
N THR A 151 -0.29 1.50 -1.56
CA THR A 151 -0.16 0.86 -0.26
C THR A 151 1.26 0.39 0.05
N LYS A 152 2.16 0.37 -0.95
CA LYS A 152 3.54 -0.15 -0.87
C LYS A 152 3.62 -1.55 -0.25
N ILE A 153 2.56 -2.33 -0.43
CA ILE A 153 2.51 -3.70 0.08
C ILE A 153 3.44 -4.52 -0.79
N THR A 154 4.59 -4.89 -0.23
CA THR A 154 5.41 -5.93 -0.80
C THR A 154 4.65 -7.23 -0.58
N GLU A 155 3.88 -7.67 -1.58
CA GLU A 155 3.29 -9.00 -1.59
C GLU A 155 4.44 -10.01 -1.51
N LYS A 156 4.76 -10.48 -0.30
CA LYS A 156 5.47 -11.74 -0.17
C LYS A 156 4.40 -12.80 -0.19
N PRO A 157 4.33 -13.61 -1.26
CA PRO A 157 3.35 -14.68 -1.31
C PRO A 157 3.56 -15.61 -0.10
N PHE A 158 2.46 -16.07 0.46
CA PHE A 158 2.44 -17.19 1.39
C PHE A 158 2.72 -18.49 0.63
N VAL A 159 3.92 -18.61 0.06
CA VAL A 159 4.42 -19.83 -0.58
C VAL A 159 5.61 -20.32 0.20
#